data_AF-A0A2S9FQZ0-F1
#
_entry.id   AF-A0A2S9FQZ0-F1
#
_cell.length_a   1.000
_cell.length_b   1.000
_cell.length_c   1.000
_cell.angle_alpha   90.00
_cell.angle_beta   90.00
_cell.angle_gamma   90.00
#
_symmetry.space_group_name_H-M   'P 1'
#
loop_
_entity.id
_entity.type
_entity.pdbx_description
1 polymer ?
#
loop_
_entity_poly.entity_id
_entity_poly.type
_entity_poly.pdbx_seq_one_letter_code
_entity_poly.pdbx_strand_id
1 'polypeptide(L)'
;FGGWTSSSRKAMLPVFEGANSLLYYPVQYEGLESSPNIFYTGATTNQQIVPALDYLKEKGVKSLYLVGSDYVFPQTANRIIKAYAEANGIEIKGEDYTP
;
A
#
# COMPACT_ATOMS: atom_id res chain seq x y z
N PHE A 1 -9.46 -17.74 -1.11
CA PHE A 1 -9.68 -16.27 -1.09
C PHE A 1 -9.63 -15.80 0.35
N GLY A 2 -8.86 -14.76 0.66
CA GLY A 2 -8.82 -14.24 2.04
C GLY A 2 -7.62 -13.34 2.32
N GLY A 3 -7.34 -13.14 3.61
CA GLY A 3 -6.18 -12.38 4.08
C GLY A 3 -6.32 -10.88 3.96
N TRP A 4 -7.53 -10.32 4.10
CA TRP A 4 -7.90 -8.92 3.78
C TRP A 4 -6.84 -7.84 4.09
N THR A 5 -6.19 -7.90 5.25
CA THR A 5 -5.09 -6.99 5.60
C THR A 5 -3.72 -7.58 5.24
N SER A 6 -2.74 -6.74 4.94
CA SER A 6 -1.34 -7.19 4.74
C SER A 6 -0.83 -8.05 5.90
N SER A 7 -1.21 -7.71 7.14
CA SER A 7 -0.88 -8.51 8.33
C SER A 7 -1.49 -9.91 8.28
N SER A 8 -2.78 -10.03 7.94
CA SER A 8 -3.47 -11.31 7.81
C SER A 8 -2.86 -12.16 6.70
N ARG A 9 -2.58 -11.55 5.54
CA ARG A 9 -1.91 -12.23 4.42
C ARG A 9 -0.55 -12.78 4.85
N LYS A 10 0.28 -11.98 5.51
CA LYS A 10 1.60 -12.42 6.01
C LYS A 10 1.49 -13.54 7.03
N ALA A 11 0.48 -13.51 7.90
CA ALA A 11 0.24 -14.58 8.86
C ALA A 11 -0.20 -15.90 8.20
N MET A 12 -0.93 -15.81 7.08
CA MET A 12 -1.40 -16.97 6.32
C MET A 12 -0.30 -17.58 5.43
N LEU A 13 0.67 -16.79 4.97
CA LEU A 13 1.74 -17.20 4.06
C LEU A 13 2.41 -18.55 4.43
N PRO A 14 2.96 -18.76 5.64
CA PRO A 14 3.64 -20.02 5.96
C PRO A 14 2.72 -21.24 5.96
N VAL A 15 1.42 -21.05 6.22
CA VAL A 15 0.42 -22.13 6.17
C VAL A 15 0.18 -22.58 4.73
N PHE A 16 0.04 -21.64 3.79
CA PHE A 16 -0.20 -21.96 2.38
C PHE A 16 1.03 -22.52 1.69
N GLU A 17 2.22 -21.99 1.98
CA GLU A 17 3.48 -22.55 1.47
C GLU A 17 3.72 -23.96 2.00
N GLY A 18 3.55 -24.19 3.31
CA GLY A 18 3.72 -25.51 3.92
C GLY A 18 2.74 -26.56 3.41
N ALA A 19 1.51 -26.15 3.06
CA ALA A 19 0.49 -27.03 2.51
C ALA A 19 0.52 -27.12 0.97
N ASN A 20 1.50 -26.49 0.30
CA ASN A 20 1.56 -26.31 -1.15
C ASN A 20 0.20 -25.94 -1.78
N SER A 21 -0.52 -25.05 -1.11
CA SER A 21 -1.88 -24.63 -1.46
C SER A 21 -1.87 -23.24 -2.05
N LEU A 22 -2.97 -22.83 -2.70
CA LEU A 22 -3.08 -21.52 -3.33
C LEU A 22 -3.93 -20.56 -2.50
N LEU A 23 -3.38 -19.37 -2.22
CA LEU A 23 -4.12 -18.22 -1.71
C LEU A 23 -4.36 -17.20 -2.82
N TYR A 24 -5.63 -16.94 -3.11
CA TYR A 24 -6.04 -15.78 -3.90
C TYR A 24 -6.23 -14.57 -2.98
N TYR A 25 -5.36 -13.57 -3.14
CA TYR A 25 -5.36 -12.35 -2.33
C TYR A 25 -5.87 -11.16 -3.16
N PRO A 26 -7.11 -10.68 -2.88
CA PRO A 26 -7.79 -9.74 -3.77
C PRO A 26 -7.61 -8.26 -3.41
N VAL A 27 -6.91 -7.95 -2.33
CA VAL A 27 -6.85 -6.59 -1.77
C VAL A 27 -5.56 -5.90 -2.22
N GLN A 28 -5.58 -4.56 -2.24
CA GLN A 28 -4.40 -3.74 -2.46
C GLN A 28 -3.27 -4.07 -1.45
N TYR A 29 -2.02 -4.01 -1.89
CA TYR A 29 -0.85 -4.27 -1.04
C TYR A 29 0.39 -3.50 -1.50
N GLU A 30 1.47 -3.70 -0.76
CA GLU A 30 2.72 -2.95 -0.89
C GLU A 30 3.50 -3.25 -2.18
N GLY A 31 3.26 -4.40 -2.83
CA GLY A 31 4.01 -4.82 -4.01
C GLY A 31 5.42 -5.35 -3.73
N LEU A 32 5.79 -5.50 -2.44
CA LEU A 32 7.16 -5.86 -1.99
C LEU A 32 7.27 -7.31 -1.50
N GLU A 33 6.31 -8.16 -1.83
CA GLU A 33 6.30 -9.57 -1.47
C GLU A 33 5.88 -10.41 -2.67
N SER A 34 6.50 -11.57 -2.83
CA SER A 34 6.15 -12.54 -3.83
C SER A 34 6.24 -13.94 -3.23
N SER A 35 5.27 -14.78 -3.55
CA SER A 35 5.24 -16.20 -3.19
C SER A 35 4.61 -16.98 -4.34
N PRO A 36 5.15 -18.16 -4.71
CA PRO A 36 4.55 -19.01 -5.73
C PRO A 36 3.17 -19.56 -5.33
N ASN A 37 2.85 -19.53 -4.03
CA ASN A 37 1.59 -20.01 -3.48
C ASN A 37 0.52 -18.92 -3.34
N ILE A 38 0.84 -17.67 -3.69
CA ILE A 38 -0.09 -16.54 -3.58
C ILE A 38 -0.28 -15.87 -4.95
N PHE A 39 -1.54 -15.82 -5.38
CA PHE A 39 -1.96 -14.98 -6.50
C PHE A 39 -2.41 -13.62 -5.96
N TYR A 40 -1.62 -12.59 -6.24
CA TYR A 40 -1.90 -11.20 -5.89
C TYR A 40 -2.71 -10.56 -7.01
N THR A 41 -4.00 -10.34 -6.78
CA THR A 41 -4.91 -9.79 -7.82
C THR A 41 -5.34 -8.35 -7.56
N GLY A 42 -4.99 -7.79 -6.40
CA GLY A 42 -5.24 -6.40 -6.06
C GLY A 42 -4.17 -5.45 -6.62
N ALA A 43 -4.53 -4.17 -6.75
CA ALA A 43 -3.61 -3.13 -7.20
C ALA A 43 -2.48 -2.90 -6.19
N THR A 44 -1.28 -2.63 -6.70
CA THR A 44 -0.13 -2.21 -5.90
C THR A 44 -0.17 -0.70 -5.65
N THR A 45 0.58 -0.24 -4.65
CA THR A 45 0.62 1.16 -4.23
C THR A 45 0.91 2.13 -5.38
N ASN A 46 1.84 1.82 -6.29
CA ASN A 46 2.13 2.67 -7.46
C ASN A 46 0.96 2.75 -8.46
N GLN A 47 0.13 1.71 -8.56
CA GLN A 47 -1.02 1.69 -9.48
C GLN A 47 -2.21 2.50 -8.98
N GLN A 48 -2.27 2.81 -7.68
CA GLN A 48 -3.39 3.51 -7.05
C GLN A 48 -3.00 4.91 -6.54
N ILE A 49 -1.85 5.02 -5.88
CA ILE A 49 -1.40 6.27 -5.25
C ILE A 49 -0.98 7.28 -6.30
N VAL A 50 -0.18 6.90 -7.29
CA VAL A 50 0.34 7.84 -8.30
C VAL A 50 -0.81 8.51 -9.07
N PRO A 51 -1.80 7.77 -9.62
CA PRO A 51 -2.95 8.40 -10.27
C PRO A 51 -3.76 9.33 -9.37
N ALA A 52 -3.89 8.99 -8.08
CA ALA A 52 -4.58 9.85 -7.12
C ALA A 52 -3.80 11.16 -6.87
N LEU A 53 -2.48 11.09 -6.79
CA LEU A 53 -1.63 12.28 -6.61
C LEU A 53 -1.53 13.13 -7.88
N ASP A 54 -1.56 12.52 -9.06
CA ASP A 54 -1.69 13.23 -10.35
C ASP A 54 -2.99 14.05 -10.38
N TYR A 55 -4.11 13.42 -10.01
CA TYR A 55 -5.40 14.09 -9.91
C TYR A 55 -5.37 15.26 -8.91
N LEU A 56 -4.80 15.09 -7.72
CA LEU A 56 -4.69 16.18 -6.73
C LEU A 56 -3.82 17.34 -7.24
N LYS A 57 -2.73 17.03 -7.95
CA LYS A 57 -1.86 18.02 -8.59
C LYS A 57 -2.63 18.82 -9.65
N GLU A 58 -3.43 18.17 -10.49
CA GLU A 58 -4.29 18.83 -11.49
C GLU A 58 -5.33 19.76 -10.84
N LYS A 59 -5.82 19.41 -9.63
CA LYS A 59 -6.69 20.28 -8.84
C LYS A 59 -5.96 21.44 -8.15
N GLY A 60 -4.65 21.56 -8.33
CA GLY A 60 -3.85 22.64 -7.78
C GLY A 60 -3.51 22.48 -6.29
N VAL A 61 -3.63 21.27 -5.73
CA VAL A 61 -3.21 20.99 -4.35
C VAL A 61 -1.73 21.28 -4.18
N LYS A 62 -1.38 21.99 -3.10
CA LYS A 62 0.01 22.39 -2.78
C LYS A 62 0.56 21.77 -1.50
N SER A 63 -0.30 21.15 -0.69
CA SER A 63 0.13 20.51 0.55
C SER A 63 -0.77 19.35 0.93
N LEU A 64 -0.21 18.36 1.62
CA LEU A 64 -0.90 17.17 2.13
C LEU A 64 -0.57 16.96 3.61
N TYR A 65 -1.50 16.34 4.34
CA TYR A 65 -1.27 15.76 5.66
C TYR A 65 -1.55 14.26 5.55
N LEU A 66 -0.66 13.42 6.09
CA LEU A 66 -0.74 11.98 5.90
C LEU A 66 -1.28 11.32 7.17
N VAL A 67 -2.38 10.56 7.05
CA VAL A 67 -2.95 9.83 8.18
C VAL A 67 -3.08 8.37 7.80
N GLY A 68 -2.64 7.47 8.66
CA GLY A 68 -2.71 6.03 8.43
C GLY A 68 -2.85 5.23 9.71
N SER A 69 -3.23 3.95 9.58
CA SER A 69 -3.10 3.02 10.70
C SER A 69 -1.65 2.60 10.89
N ASP A 70 -1.24 2.28 12.12
CA ASP A 70 0.13 1.89 12.45
C ASP A 70 0.42 0.42 12.07
N TYR A 71 0.53 0.17 10.76
CA TYR A 71 1.05 -1.07 10.21
C TYR A 71 1.77 -0.84 8.88
N VAL A 72 2.25 -1.92 8.28
CA VAL A 72 3.16 -1.86 7.12
C VAL A 72 2.58 -1.16 5.88
N PHE A 73 1.27 -1.25 5.63
CA PHE A 73 0.68 -0.71 4.41
C PHE A 73 0.71 0.83 4.39
N PRO A 74 0.15 1.57 5.38
CA PRO A 74 0.16 3.03 5.33
C PRO A 74 1.56 3.63 5.38
N GLN A 75 2.49 3.01 6.12
CA GLN A 75 3.89 3.44 6.13
C GLN A 75 4.54 3.32 4.74
N THR A 76 4.30 2.22 4.02
CA THR A 76 4.84 2.03 2.66
C THR A 76 4.19 2.97 1.66
N ALA A 77 2.87 3.18 1.76
CA ALA A 77 2.15 4.14 0.95
C ALA A 77 2.68 5.57 1.14
N ASN A 78 2.86 6.01 2.40
CA ASN A 78 3.31 7.36 2.72
C ASN A 78 4.74 7.65 2.22
N ARG A 79 5.62 6.64 2.14
CA ARG A 79 6.95 6.80 1.52
C ARG A 79 6.84 7.17 0.03
N ILE A 80 5.93 6.52 -0.70
CA ILE A 80 5.68 6.82 -2.12
C ILE A 80 5.07 8.22 -2.26
N ILE A 81 4.11 8.57 -1.39
CA ILE A 81 3.48 9.89 -1.40
C ILE A 81 4.50 11.00 -1.15
N LYS A 82 5.39 10.82 -0.17
CA LYS A 82 6.46 11.78 0.15
C LYS A 82 7.42 11.97 -1.04
N ALA A 83 7.86 10.89 -1.67
CA ALA A 83 8.74 10.95 -2.85
C ALA A 83 8.06 11.66 -4.03
N TYR A 84 6.79 11.37 -4.29
CA TYR A 84 6.02 12.07 -5.32
C TYR A 84 5.85 13.55 -4.98
N ALA A 85 5.55 13.87 -3.72
CA ALA A 85 5.32 15.23 -3.26
C ALA A 85 6.58 16.10 -3.41
N GLU A 86 7.75 15.57 -3.05
CA GLU A 86 9.05 16.20 -3.25
C GLU A 86 9.31 16.51 -4.73
N ALA A 87 9.07 15.54 -5.62
CA ALA A 87 9.26 15.71 -7.06
C ALA A 87 8.28 16.71 -7.72
N ASN A 88 7.16 17.03 -7.07
CA ASN A 88 6.09 17.85 -7.63
C ASN A 88 5.85 19.17 -6.86
N GLY A 89 6.71 19.49 -5.88
CA GLY A 89 6.59 20.72 -5.09
C GLY A 89 5.32 20.76 -4.24
N ILE A 90 4.88 19.60 -3.73
CA ILE A 90 3.78 19.48 -2.78
C ILE A 90 4.37 19.35 -1.37
N GLU A 91 3.94 20.20 -0.46
CA GLU A 91 4.44 20.21 0.93
C GLU A 91 3.74 19.14 1.79
N ILE A 92 4.50 18.34 2.53
CA ILE A 92 3.92 17.45 3.55
C ILE A 92 3.90 18.19 4.89
N LYS A 93 2.70 18.50 5.38
CA LYS A 93 2.48 19.26 6.63
C LYS A 93 2.68 18.44 7.90
N GLY A 94 2.64 17.12 7.78
CA GLY A 94 2.82 16.19 8.89
C GLY A 94 2.35 14.79 8.50
N GLU A 95 2.62 13.85 9.39
CA GLU A 95 2.05 12.50 9.32
C GLU A 95 1.70 12.00 10.73
N ASP A 96 0.58 11.29 10.84
CA ASP A 96 0.18 10.62 12.07
C ASP A 96 -0.22 9.17 11.79
N TYR A 97 0.09 8.29 12.74
CA TYR A 97 -0.31 6.89 12.72
C TYR A 97 -1.14 6.55 13.96
N THR A 98 -2.28 5.89 13.78
CA THR A 98 -3.15 5.44 14.88
C THR A 98 -3.24 3.91 14.92
N PRO A 99 -3.39 3.30 16.11
CA PRO A 99 -3.66 1.86 16.22
C PRO A 99 -4.91 1.40 15.46
#